data_AF-A0A6A5V6B3-F1
#
_entry.id   AF-A0A6A5V6B3-F1
#
_cell.length_a   1.000
_cell.length_b   1.000
_cell.length_c   1.000
_cell.angle_alpha   90.00
_cell.angle_beta   90.00
_cell.angle_gamma   90.00
#
_symmetry.space_group_name_H-M   'P 1'
#
loop_
_entity.id
_entity.type
_entity.pdbx_description
1 polymer ?
#
loop_
_entity_poly.entity_id
_entity_poly.type
_entity_poly.pdbx_seq_one_letter_code
_entity_poly.pdbx_strand_id
1 'polypeptide(L)'
;LYLIILPYPVCLFCIGKEELLYEWRMRYIPRKDILKKHIIVHFKDPQYQGEFECRHPSCSAKLDGMAHFIRHALDIHGVCH
;
A
#
# COMPACT_ATOMS: atom_id res chain seq x y z
N LEU A 1 -4.53 -7.42 14.71
CA LEU A 1 -5.60 -7.06 13.74
C LEU A 1 -5.12 -5.84 12.95
N TYR A 2 -5.06 -5.90 11.62
CA TYR A 2 -4.78 -4.73 10.79
C TYR A 2 -6.10 -4.00 10.53
N LEU A 3 -6.22 -2.74 10.93
CA LEU A 3 -7.42 -1.95 10.66
C LEU A 3 -7.46 -1.57 9.18
N ILE A 4 -8.64 -1.62 8.56
CA ILE A 4 -8.82 -1.22 7.15
C ILE A 4 -8.40 0.23 6.94
N ILE A 5 -8.72 1.12 7.89
CA ILE A 5 -8.26 2.51 7.93
C ILE A 5 -7.24 2.61 9.07
N LEU A 6 -6.02 3.04 8.75
CA LEU A 6 -4.95 3.17 9.72
C LEU A 6 -4.81 4.61 10.20
N PRO A 7 -4.44 4.84 11.48
CA PRO A 7 -4.33 6.18 12.06
C PRO A 7 -3.18 7.01 11.48
N TYR A 8 -2.28 6.38 10.71
CA TYR A 8 -1.11 7.00 10.12
C TYR A 8 -0.90 6.50 8.68
N PRO A 9 -0.35 7.30 7.75
CA PRO A 9 -0.07 6.87 6.39
C PRO A 9 1.05 5.82 6.41
N VAL A 10 0.71 4.63 5.96
CA VAL A 10 1.63 3.50 5.79
C VAL A 10 1.56 3.01 4.35
N CYS A 11 2.60 2.31 3.90
CA CYS A 11 2.58 1.69 2.58
C CYS A 11 1.81 0.38 2.60
N LEU A 12 0.73 0.28 1.80
CA LEU A 12 -0.07 -0.95 1.69
C LEU A 12 0.70 -2.12 1.06
N PHE A 13 1.78 -1.88 0.33
CA PHE A 13 2.67 -2.98 -0.10
C PHE A 13 3.47 -3.52 1.07
N CYS A 14 4.10 -2.64 1.86
CA CYS A 14 4.91 -3.04 3.00
C CYS A 14 4.08 -3.71 4.09
N ILE A 15 2.85 -3.24 4.32
CA ILE A 15 1.98 -3.85 5.32
C ILE A 15 1.64 -5.31 4.97
N GLY A 16 1.65 -5.69 3.68
CA GLY A 16 1.39 -7.05 3.22
C GLY A 16 2.61 -7.97 3.15
N LYS A 17 3.81 -7.47 3.44
CA LYS A 17 5.05 -8.27 3.40
C LYS A 17 5.26 -9.01 4.72
N GLU A 18 4.71 -10.21 4.81
CA GLU A 18 4.77 -11.04 6.02
C GLU A 18 6.18 -11.49 6.38
N GLU A 19 7.09 -11.49 5.41
CA GLU A 19 8.51 -11.76 5.58
C GLU A 19 9.27 -10.67 6.35
N LEU A 20 8.69 -9.47 6.51
CA LEU A 20 9.29 -8.34 7.22
C LEU A 20 8.80 -8.26 8.67
N LEU A 21 9.65 -7.75 9.58
CA LEU A 21 9.22 -7.45 10.94
C LEU A 21 8.09 -6.42 10.93
N TYR A 22 7.21 -6.52 11.94
CA TYR A 22 6.04 -5.66 12.09
C TYR A 22 6.38 -4.16 12.00
N GLU A 23 7.48 -3.73 12.62
CA GLU A 23 7.96 -2.34 12.60
C GLU A 23 8.28 -1.83 11.18
N TRP A 24 8.79 -2.69 10.31
CA TRP A 24 9.08 -2.35 8.91
C TRP A 24 7.81 -2.30 8.08
N ARG A 25 6.89 -3.25 8.33
CA ARG A 25 5.57 -3.31 7.68
C ARG A 25 4.72 -2.09 8.00
N MET A 26 4.78 -1.63 9.25
CA MET A 26 3.97 -0.53 9.81
C MET A 26 4.72 0.81 9.85
N ARG A 27 5.81 0.94 9.08
CA ARG A 27 6.60 2.17 9.07
C ARG A 27 5.73 3.36 8.65
N TYR A 28 5.62 4.32 9.57
CA TYR A 28 4.95 5.60 9.34
C TYR A 28 5.72 6.44 8.31
N ILE A 29 5.01 6.94 7.31
CA ILE A 29 5.56 7.86 6.30
C ILE A 29 4.66 9.11 6.25
N PRO A 30 4.96 10.16 7.04
CA PRO A 30 4.09 11.33 7.20
C PRO A 30 3.89 12.13 5.92
N ARG A 31 4.91 12.14 5.06
CA ARG A 31 4.94 13.00 3.88
C ARG A 31 4.39 12.26 2.66
N LYS A 32 3.33 12.83 2.10
CA LYS A 32 2.63 12.35 0.90
C LYS A 32 3.59 12.09 -0.27
N ASP A 33 4.45 13.06 -0.59
CA ASP A 33 5.42 12.95 -1.69
C ASP A 33 6.45 11.84 -1.47
N ILE A 34 6.88 11.62 -0.22
CA ILE A 34 7.79 10.54 0.14
C ILE A 34 7.10 9.19 0.02
N LEU A 35 5.86 9.08 0.49
CA LEU A 35 5.09 7.84 0.39
C LEU A 35 4.80 7.48 -1.07
N LYS A 36 4.46 8.46 -1.92
CA LYS A 36 4.28 8.25 -3.36
C LYS A 36 5.56 7.75 -4.04
N LYS A 37 6.69 8.41 -3.77
CA LYS A 37 8.01 7.96 -4.29
C LYS A 37 8.34 6.54 -3.84
N HIS A 38 8.05 6.21 -2.59
CA HIS A 38 8.23 4.87 -2.07
C HIS A 38 7.36 3.83 -2.80
N ILE A 39 6.09 4.13 -3.08
CA ILE A 39 5.19 3.24 -3.82
C ILE A 39 5.64 3.03 -5.27
N ILE A 40 6.15 4.07 -5.93
CA ILE A 40 6.71 3.95 -7.29
C ILE A 40 7.79 2.88 -7.37
N VAL A 41 8.57 2.68 -6.30
CA VAL A 41 9.60 1.63 -6.26
C VAL A 41 8.97 0.23 -6.35
N HIS A 42 7.83 0.00 -5.68
CA HIS A 42 7.11 -1.28 -5.80
C HIS A 42 6.59 -1.47 -7.22
N PHE A 43 6.06 -0.44 -7.87
CA PHE A 43 5.63 -0.49 -9.27
C PHE A 43 6.78 -0.59 -10.29
N LYS A 44 8.03 -0.81 -9.87
CA LYS A 44 9.09 -1.28 -10.79
C LYS A 44 9.09 -2.80 -10.92
N ASP A 45 8.42 -3.50 -10.01
CA ASP A 45 8.28 -4.95 -10.05
C ASP A 45 7.28 -5.34 -11.17
N PRO A 46 7.67 -6.26 -12.08
CA PRO A 46 6.79 -6.78 -13.12
C PRO A 46 5.46 -7.33 -12.58
N GLN A 47 5.43 -7.85 -11.35
CA GLN A 47 4.22 -8.46 -10.77
C GLN A 47 3.08 -7.45 -10.50
N TYR A 48 3.38 -6.15 -10.54
CA TYR A 48 2.39 -5.08 -10.34
C TYR A 48 2.09 -4.29 -11.62
N GLN A 49 2.55 -4.77 -12.79
CA GLN A 49 2.26 -4.14 -14.09
C GLN A 49 0.93 -4.57 -14.70
N GLY A 50 0.29 -5.59 -14.15
CA GLY A 50 -1.05 -6.05 -14.54
C GLY A 50 -1.99 -6.10 -13.35
N GLU A 51 -2.96 -7.01 -13.37
CA GLU A 51 -3.87 -7.21 -12.24
C GLU A 51 -3.13 -7.83 -11.03
N PHE A 52 -3.34 -7.25 -9.85
CA PHE A 52 -2.81 -7.77 -8.58
C PHE A 52 -3.80 -7.54 -7.43
N GLU A 53 -3.69 -8.34 -6.38
CA GLU A 53 -4.51 -8.14 -5.17
C GLU A 53 -3.91 -7.07 -4.26
N CYS A 54 -4.78 -6.28 -3.64
CA CYS A 54 -4.39 -5.34 -2.59
C CYS A 54 -3.62 -6.08 -1.49
N ARG A 55 -2.46 -5.55 -1.14
CA ARG A 55 -1.56 -6.17 -0.15
C ARG A 55 -1.96 -5.89 1.29
N HIS A 56 -3.04 -5.14 1.55
CA HIS A 56 -3.55 -4.96 2.90
C HIS A 56 -4.17 -6.28 3.41
N PRO A 57 -3.74 -6.85 4.57
CA PRO A 57 -4.17 -8.17 5.05
C PRO A 57 -5.68 -8.35 5.25
N SER A 58 -6.43 -7.26 5.35
CA SER A 58 -7.90 -7.27 5.49
C SER A 58 -8.63 -6.78 4.23
N CYS A 59 -7.96 -6.79 3.07
CA CYS A 59 -8.52 -6.39 1.78
C CYS A 59 -8.20 -7.45 0.72
N SER A 60 -9.17 -7.75 -0.15
CA SER A 60 -9.03 -8.69 -1.27
C SER A 60 -9.36 -8.05 -2.63
N ALA A 61 -9.33 -6.71 -2.70
CA ALA A 61 -9.62 -5.98 -3.92
C ALA A 61 -8.57 -6.27 -5.00
N LYS A 62 -9.03 -6.49 -6.23
CA LYS A 62 -8.18 -6.59 -7.42
C LYS A 62 -7.93 -5.20 -7.99
N LEU A 63 -6.67 -4.90 -8.24
CA LEU A 63 -6.17 -3.61 -8.68
C LEU A 63 -5.42 -3.77 -9.99
N ASP A 64 -5.46 -2.74 -10.83
CA ASP A 64 -4.78 -2.72 -12.12
C ASP A 64 -3.95 -1.43 -12.24
N GLY A 65 -2.64 -1.59 -12.11
CA GLY A 65 -1.68 -0.50 -12.18
C GLY A 65 -1.76 0.54 -11.04
N MET A 66 -0.88 1.52 -11.14
CA MET A 66 -0.64 2.50 -10.07
C MET A 66 -1.81 3.46 -9.85
N ALA A 67 -2.47 3.91 -10.92
CA ALA A 67 -3.57 4.86 -10.79
C ALA A 67 -4.76 4.26 -10.01
N HIS A 68 -5.13 3.00 -10.33
CA HIS A 68 -6.17 2.27 -9.63
C HIS A 68 -5.78 2.05 -8.16
N PHE A 69 -4.54 1.65 -7.89
CA PHE A 69 -4.02 1.50 -6.54
C PHE A 69 -4.11 2.78 -5.71
N ILE A 70 -3.67 3.92 -6.25
CA ILE A 70 -3.64 5.19 -5.50
C ILE A 70 -5.07 5.64 -5.15
N ARG A 71 -6.02 5.46 -6.08
CA ARG A 71 -7.44 5.73 -5.84
C ARG A 71 -8.00 4.80 -4.76
N HIS A 72 -7.80 3.49 -4.92
CA HIS A 72 -8.25 2.47 -3.97
C HIS A 72 -7.71 2.73 -2.55
N ALA A 73 -6.43 3.06 -2.44
CA ALA A 73 -5.80 3.30 -1.15
C ALA A 73 -6.34 4.55 -0.44
N LEU A 74 -6.73 5.59 -1.20
CA LEU A 74 -7.43 6.74 -0.65
C LEU A 74 -8.86 6.37 -0.20
N ASP A 75 -9.63 5.78 -1.10
CA ASP A 75 -11.08 5.61 -0.92
C ASP A 75 -11.42 4.51 0.11
N ILE A 76 -10.63 3.43 0.14
CA ILE A 76 -10.88 2.26 1.01
C ILE A 76 -10.05 2.29 2.28
N HIS A 77 -8.79 2.74 2.18
CA HIS A 77 -7.84 2.69 3.30
C HIS A 77 -7.55 4.05 3.94
N GLY A 78 -8.08 5.15 3.38
CA GLY A 78 -7.83 6.50 3.89
C GLY A 78 -6.38 6.96 3.76
N VAL A 79 -5.57 6.27 2.95
CA VAL A 79 -4.14 6.56 2.79
C VAL A 79 -3.95 7.50 1.60
N CYS A 80 -3.43 8.71 1.88
CA CYS A 80 -3.18 9.73 0.88
C CYS A 80 -1.73 9.69 0.37
N HIS A 81 -1.57 9.72 -0.96
CA HIS A 81 -0.32 9.50 -1.70
C HIS A 81 -0.08 10.56 -2.76
#